data_AF-A0A963VBW6-F1
#
_entry.id   AF-A0A963VBW6-F1
#
_cell.length_a   1.000
_cell.length_b   1.000
_cell.length_c   1.000
_cell.angle_alpha   90.00
_cell.angle_beta   90.00
_cell.angle_gamma   90.00
#
_symmetry.space_group_name_H-M   'P 1'
#
loop_
_entity.id
_entity.type
_entity.pdbx_description
1 polymer ?
#
loop_
_entity_poly.entity_id
_entity_poly.type
_entity_poly.pdbx_seq_one_letter_code
_entity_poly.pdbx_strand_id
1 'polypeptide(L)'
;DILNITDSWGADNTPIFTVPPGQYFFMGDNRDNSQDSRIPVQSGGVGLVPAEYLIGRAERIMFSSAGRSLFAFWTWRGDRFFKAIE
;
A
#
# COMPACT_ATOMS: atom_id res chain seq x y z
N ASP A 1 -0.50 -11.47 -2.25
CA ASP A 1 -1.80 -11.71 -1.59
C ASP A 1 -2.44 -10.40 -1.21
N ILE A 2 -3.76 -10.30 -1.41
CA ILE A 2 -4.58 -9.19 -0.92
C ILE A 2 -5.11 -9.57 0.46
N LEU A 3 -4.95 -8.69 1.45
CA LEU A 3 -5.40 -8.90 2.82
C LEU A 3 -6.69 -8.13 3.07
N ASN A 4 -7.76 -8.86 3.34
CA ASN A 4 -9.05 -8.38 3.82
C ASN A 4 -9.35 -8.97 5.20
N ILE A 5 -10.02 -8.19 6.05
CA ILE A 5 -10.53 -8.60 7.36
C ILE A 5 -11.99 -9.05 7.23
N THR A 6 -12.78 -8.36 6.39
CA THR A 6 -14.20 -8.67 6.13
C THR A 6 -14.54 -8.45 4.66
N ASP A 7 -15.64 -9.04 4.17
CA ASP A 7 -16.13 -8.92 2.78
C ASP A 7 -17.15 -7.77 2.60
N SER A 8 -17.40 -7.02 3.67
CA SER A 8 -18.44 -5.99 3.74
C SER A 8 -17.91 -4.66 4.29
N TRP A 9 -16.62 -4.39 4.11
CA TRP A 9 -16.03 -3.13 4.51
C TRP A 9 -16.56 -1.99 3.64
N GLY A 10 -16.66 -0.78 4.21
CA GLY A 10 -17.20 0.38 3.52
C GLY A 10 -16.44 0.77 2.24
N ALA A 11 -15.21 0.28 2.07
CA ALA A 11 -14.37 0.52 0.90
C ALA A 11 -14.32 -0.64 -0.10
N ASP A 12 -15.11 -1.71 0.11
CA ASP A 12 -15.17 -2.86 -0.80
C ASP A 12 -16.09 -2.58 -2.00
N ASN A 13 -17.15 -1.80 -1.78
CA ASN A 13 -18.12 -1.40 -2.80
C ASN A 13 -18.11 0.13 -2.94
N THR A 14 -17.33 0.62 -3.91
CA THR A 14 -17.24 2.05 -4.20
C THR A 14 -18.08 2.42 -5.43
N PRO A 15 -18.44 3.71 -5.58
CA PRO A 15 -18.80 4.25 -6.88
C PRO A 15 -17.66 4.07 -7.90
N ILE A 16 -17.98 4.25 -9.19
CA ILE A 16 -16.98 4.25 -10.26
C ILE A 16 -16.12 5.52 -10.15
N PHE A 17 -14.81 5.36 -10.21
CA PHE A 17 -13.85 6.46 -10.31
C PHE A 17 -13.42 6.66 -11.75
N THR A 18 -13.57 7.88 -12.26
CA THR A 18 -12.97 8.30 -13.54
C THR A 18 -11.65 9.00 -13.24
N VAL A 19 -10.53 8.36 -13.58
CA VAL A 19 -9.19 8.94 -13.39
C VAL A 19 -8.87 9.84 -14.59
N PRO A 20 -8.71 11.16 -14.41
CA PRO A 20 -8.37 12.05 -15.50
C PRO A 20 -6.89 11.86 -15.91
N PRO A 21 -6.50 12.35 -17.10
CA PRO A 21 -5.11 12.32 -17.54
C PRO A 21 -4.15 12.95 -16.51
N GLY A 22 -2.99 12.34 -16.31
CA GLY A 22 -1.97 12.83 -15.38
C GLY A 22 -2.26 12.59 -13.90
N GLN A 23 -3.31 11.83 -13.58
CA GLN A 23 -3.64 11.40 -12.22
C GLN A 23 -3.55 9.87 -12.10
N TYR A 24 -3.38 9.41 -10.87
CA TYR A 24 -3.29 7.99 -10.53
C TYR A 24 -4.24 7.65 -9.37
N PHE A 25 -4.84 6.47 -9.45
CA PHE A 25 -5.63 5.88 -8.38
C PHE A 25 -4.80 4.78 -7.73
N PHE A 26 -4.52 4.91 -6.44
CA PHE A 26 -3.73 3.95 -5.68
C PHE A 26 -4.62 3.10 -4.78
N MET A 27 -4.25 1.83 -4.64
CA MET A 27 -4.86 0.89 -3.70
C MET A 27 -3.77 0.12 -2.97
N GLY A 28 -3.90 0.01 -1.65
CA GLY A 28 -3.02 -0.81 -0.84
C GLY A 28 -3.48 -2.27 -0.84
N ASP A 29 -2.55 -3.21 -0.72
CA ASP A 29 -2.87 -4.64 -0.69
C ASP A 29 -3.55 -5.07 0.62
N ASN A 30 -3.30 -4.36 1.72
CA ASN A 30 -4.00 -4.55 3.00
C ASN A 30 -5.25 -3.67 3.03
N ARG A 31 -6.30 -4.10 2.32
CA ARG A 31 -7.41 -3.26 1.87
C ARG A 31 -8.19 -2.60 3.00
N ASP A 32 -8.45 -3.34 4.08
CA ASP A 32 -9.20 -2.83 5.24
C ASP A 32 -8.34 -1.96 6.17
N ASN A 33 -7.02 -2.00 6.00
CA ASN A 33 -6.07 -1.16 6.73
C ASN A 33 -5.33 -0.17 5.82
N SER A 34 -5.94 0.21 4.70
CA SER A 34 -5.35 1.11 3.72
C SER A 34 -6.18 2.38 3.59
N GLN A 35 -5.55 3.53 3.88
CA GLN A 35 -6.12 4.87 3.63
C GLN A 35 -5.78 5.31 2.20
N ASP A 36 -6.21 4.52 1.22
CA ASP A 36 -5.89 4.73 -0.20
C ASP A 36 -6.95 5.56 -0.94
N SER A 37 -6.89 5.60 -2.27
CA SER A 37 -7.73 6.45 -3.11
C SER A 37 -9.24 6.11 -3.04
N ARG A 38 -9.61 4.93 -2.50
CA ARG A 38 -11.02 4.57 -2.26
C ARG A 38 -11.64 5.39 -1.12
N ILE A 39 -10.82 5.86 -0.18
CA ILE A 39 -11.28 6.59 1.00
C ILE A 39 -11.39 8.08 0.66
N PRO A 40 -12.49 8.77 1.03
CA PRO A 40 -12.60 10.21 0.84
C PRO A 40 -11.47 10.97 1.54
N VAL A 41 -10.97 12.03 0.92
CA VAL A 41 -9.90 12.87 1.49
C VAL A 41 -10.30 13.47 2.84
N GLN A 42 -11.58 13.81 3.00
CA GLN A 42 -12.15 14.31 4.26
C GLN A 42 -12.09 13.27 5.40
N SER A 43 -11.95 11.99 5.06
CA SER A 43 -11.84 10.87 5.99
C SER A 43 -10.42 10.31 6.08
N GLY A 44 -9.41 11.02 5.55
CA GLY A 44 -8.00 10.63 5.64
C GLY A 44 -7.43 9.86 4.44
N GLY A 45 -8.22 9.62 3.39
CA GLY A 45 -7.73 9.01 2.16
C GLY A 45 -6.82 9.94 1.36
N VAL A 46 -5.99 9.36 0.50
CA VAL A 46 -5.04 10.13 -0.34
C VAL A 46 -5.66 10.76 -1.57
N GLY A 47 -6.88 10.35 -1.97
CA GLY A 47 -7.52 10.79 -3.21
C GLY A 47 -6.75 10.37 -4.46
N LEU A 48 -6.97 11.08 -5.57
CA LEU A 48 -6.17 10.90 -6.78
C LEU A 48 -4.80 11.58 -6.62
N VAL A 49 -3.75 10.92 -7.11
CA VAL A 49 -2.37 11.38 -6.98
C VAL A 49 -1.86 11.91 -8.32
N PRO A 50 -1.41 13.18 -8.39
CA PRO A 50 -0.81 13.74 -9.59
C PRO A 50 0.48 13.02 -10.01
N ALA A 51 0.72 12.93 -11.32
CA ALA A 51 1.91 12.32 -11.88
C ALA A 51 3.23 12.92 -11.35
N GLU A 52 3.23 14.24 -11.06
CA GLU A 52 4.41 14.93 -10.53
C GLU A 52 4.85 14.46 -9.13
N TYR A 53 3.99 13.75 -8.40
CA TYR A 53 4.32 13.19 -7.09
C TYR A 53 4.90 11.78 -7.19
N LEU A 54 4.98 11.19 -8.38
CA LEU A 54 5.59 9.89 -8.58
C LEU A 54 7.11 10.00 -8.58
N ILE A 55 7.74 9.42 -7.55
CA ILE A 55 9.20 9.35 -7.44
C ILE A 55 9.75 8.14 -8.21
N GLY A 56 9.10 6.98 -8.09
CA GLY A 56 9.56 5.75 -8.75
C GLY A 56 8.82 4.49 -8.29
N ARG A 57 9.19 3.35 -8.86
CA ARG A 57 8.63 2.03 -8.53
C ARG A 57 9.49 1.35 -7.45
N ALA A 58 8.85 0.80 -6.42
CA ALA A 58 9.52 -0.08 -5.47
C ALA A 58 9.82 -1.44 -6.14
N GLU A 59 11.09 -1.86 -6.18
CA GLU A 59 11.47 -3.07 -6.92
C GLU A 59 11.94 -4.23 -6.03
N ARG A 60 12.57 -3.94 -4.88
CA ARG A 60 13.22 -4.96 -4.05
C ARG A 60 13.13 -4.63 -2.57
N ILE A 61 13.03 -5.67 -1.77
CA ILE A 61 13.14 -5.57 -0.31
C ILE A 61 14.62 -5.69 0.07
N MET A 62 15.29 -4.57 0.32
CA MET A 62 16.73 -4.60 0.68
C MET A 62 16.98 -5.21 2.07
N PHE A 63 16.04 -5.02 3.00
CA PHE A 63 16.15 -5.49 4.37
C PHE A 63 14.76 -5.69 5.00
N SER A 64 14.65 -6.59 5.97
CA SER A 64 13.41 -6.86 6.70
C SER A 64 13.65 -7.39 8.12
N SER A 65 12.96 -6.83 9.11
CA SER A 65 12.91 -7.35 10.48
C SER A 65 11.46 -7.45 10.94
N ALA A 66 11.16 -8.44 11.80
CA ALA A 66 9.90 -8.52 12.54
C ALA A 66 10.00 -7.87 13.94
N GLY A 67 11.22 -7.60 14.41
CA GLY A 67 11.48 -7.01 15.72
C GLY A 67 11.62 -5.49 15.68
N ARG A 68 11.52 -4.86 16.85
CA ARG A 68 11.64 -3.39 17.03
C ARG A 68 13.09 -2.89 17.10
N SER A 69 14.08 -3.80 17.20
CA SER A 69 15.50 -3.46 17.32
C SER A 69 16.30 -4.11 16.19
N LEU A 70 17.15 -3.34 15.52
CA LEU A 70 18.07 -3.86 14.50
C LEU A 70 19.16 -4.75 15.11
N PHE A 71 19.49 -4.56 16.39
CA PHE A 71 20.46 -5.40 17.10
C PHE A 71 19.91 -6.77 17.51
N ALA A 72 18.58 -6.94 17.50
CA ALA A 72 17.94 -8.24 17.72
C ALA A 72 17.99 -9.07 16.43
N PHE A 73 19.19 -9.49 16.02
CA PHE A 73 19.41 -10.13 14.71
C PHE A 73 18.62 -11.44 14.52
N TRP A 74 18.21 -12.10 15.59
CA TRP A 74 17.31 -13.26 15.55
C TRP A 74 15.87 -12.94 15.09
N THR A 75 15.50 -11.65 14.99
CA THR A 75 14.19 -11.21 14.48
C THR A 75 14.22 -10.84 12.99
N TRP A 76 15.38 -10.94 12.34
CA TRP A 76 15.54 -10.63 10.93
C TRP A 76 14.85 -11.68 10.05
N ARG A 77 14.21 -11.22 8.97
CA ARG A 77 13.50 -12.07 8.00
C ARG A 77 14.33 -12.22 6.73
N GLY A 78 15.41 -13.01 6.84
CA GLY A 78 16.41 -13.16 5.77
C GLY A 78 15.85 -13.69 4.45
N ASP A 79 14.79 -14.50 4.50
CA ASP A 79 14.04 -15.00 3.35
C ASP A 79 13.42 -13.90 2.47
N ARG A 80 13.30 -12.68 3.01
CA ARG A 80 12.77 -11.51 2.29
C ARG A 80 13.85 -10.62 1.70
N PHE A 81 15.14 -10.84 1.99
CA PHE A 81 16.20 -9.94 1.53
C PHE A 81 16.41 -10.07 0.02
N PHE A 82 16.58 -8.95 -0.65
CA PHE A 82 16.71 -8.79 -2.12
C PHE A 82 15.56 -9.36 -2.95
N LYS A 83 14.48 -9.82 -2.29
CA LYS A 83 13.30 -10.35 -2.95
C LYS A 83 12.71 -9.26 -3.84
N ALA A 84 12.50 -9.60 -5.11
CA ALA A 84 11.82 -8.73 -6.04
C ALA A 84 10.36 -8.56 -5.60
N ILE A 85 9.85 -7.33 -5.73
CA ILE A 85 8.44 -7.01 -5.59
C ILE A 85 7.80 -7.33 -6.94
N GLU A 86 6.75 -8.14 -6.90
CA GLU A 86 5.90 -8.45 -8.05
C GLU A 86 4.85 -7.35 -8.25
#